data_AF-T1GFS4-F1
#
_entry.id   AF-T1GFS4-F1
#
_cell.length_a   1.000
_cell.length_b   1.000
_cell.length_c   1.000
_cell.angle_alpha   90.00
_cell.angle_beta   90.00
_cell.angle_gamma   90.00
#
_symmetry.space_group_name_H-M   'P 1'
#
loop_
_entity.id
_entity.type
_entity.pdbx_description
1 polymer ?
#
loop_
_entity_poly.entity_id
_entity_poly.type
_entity_poly.pdbx_seq_one_letter_code
_entity_poly.pdbx_strand_id
1 'polypeptide(L)' 'TDKKRNFLETDELQIGLKKYDPQKDKRFSGTVKLNHIPRPKMKVCILGDKQHCDEAKQNNIEWMLNL' A
#
# COMPACT_ATOMS: atom_id res chain seq x y z
N THR A 1 -20.92 17.41 -18.70
CA THR A 1 -22.19 16.70 -18.42
C THR A 1 -21.87 15.67 -17.37
N ASP A 2 -21.54 16.09 -16.15
CA ASP A 2 -20.99 15.18 -15.15
C ASP A 2 -22.04 14.89 -14.10
N LYS A 3 -22.72 13.76 -14.32
CA LYS A 3 -23.69 13.22 -13.38
C LYS A 3 -22.90 12.71 -12.18
N LYS A 4 -22.88 13.50 -11.10
CA LYS A 4 -22.19 13.15 -9.84
C LYS A 4 -22.67 11.77 -9.38
N ARG A 5 -21.76 10.81 -9.37
CA ARG A 5 -22.05 9.44 -8.94
C ARG A 5 -22.05 9.40 -7.41
N ASN A 6 -23.00 8.66 -6.81
CA ASN A 6 -23.19 8.58 -5.35
C ASN A 6 -22.26 7.57 -4.67
N PHE A 7 -21.12 7.24 -5.28
CA PHE A 7 -20.20 6.24 -4.76
C PHE A 7 -18.74 6.71 -4.93
N LEU A 8 -17.84 6.10 -4.16
CA LEU A 8 -16.40 6.32 -4.29
C LEU A 8 -15.91 5.62 -5.57
N GLU A 9 -15.37 6.40 -6.51
CA GLU A 9 -14.84 5.85 -7.76
C GLU A 9 -13.59 5.00 -7.49
N THR A 10 -13.48 3.89 -8.24
CA THR A 10 -12.31 3.03 -8.22
C THR A 10 -11.64 3.12 -9.58
N ASP A 11 -10.42 3.67 -9.60
CA ASP A 11 -9.59 3.71 -10.79
C ASP A 11 -8.60 2.54 -10.75
N GLU A 12 -8.50 1.81 -11.87
CA GLU A 12 -7.55 0.71 -12.03
C GLU A 12 -6.48 1.07 -13.06
N LEU A 13 -5.21 0.87 -12.69
CA LEU A 13 -4.06 1.03 -13.58
C LEU A 13 -3.55 -0.34 -14.05
N GLN A 14 -3.60 -0.58 -15.35
CA GLN A 14 -3.03 -1.78 -15.96
C GLN A 14 -1.71 -1.45 -16.67
N ILE A 15 -0.68 -2.28 -16.44
CA ILE A 15 0.64 -2.13 -17.05
C ILE A 15 0.98 -3.42 -17.79
N GLY A 16 1.20 -3.31 -19.10
CA GLY A 16 1.68 -4.42 -19.93
C GLY A 16 3.20 -4.40 -20.06
N LEU A 17 3.85 -5.53 -19.76
CA LEU A 17 5.29 -5.69 -19.95
C LEU A 17 5.56 -6.37 -21.29
N LYS A 18 6.25 -5.69 -22.20
CA LYS A 18 6.61 -6.23 -23.52
C LYS A 18 7.93 -6.99 -23.41
N LYS A 19 7.98 -8.22 -23.95
CA LYS A 19 9.17 -9.10 -23.96
C LYS A 19 9.71 -9.49 -22.57
N TYR A 20 8.87 -9.46 -21.54
CA TYR A 20 9.26 -9.94 -20.20
C TYR A 20 9.01 -11.46 -20.10
N ASP A 21 10.03 -12.21 -19.70
CA ASP A 21 9.96 -13.65 -19.46
C ASP A 21 9.98 -13.93 -17.93
N PRO A 22 8.85 -14.30 -17.30
CA PRO A 22 8.77 -14.50 -15.86
C PRO A 22 9.68 -15.62 -15.30
N GLN A 23 10.19 -16.51 -16.15
CA GLN A 23 11.08 -17.60 -15.74
C GLN A 23 12.56 -17.20 -15.78
N LYS A 24 12.92 -16.28 -16.69
CA LYS A 24 14.31 -15.87 -16.91
C LYS A 24 14.63 -14.53 -16.28
N ASP A 25 13.70 -13.59 -16.29
CA ASP A 25 13.90 -12.24 -15.82
C ASP A 25 13.62 -12.13 -14.32
N LYS A 26 14.47 -11.38 -13.61
CA LYS A 26 14.24 -11.08 -12.21
C LYS A 26 12.98 -10.23 -12.08
N ARG A 27 12.11 -10.59 -11.13
CA ARG A 27 10.90 -9.82 -10.82
C ARG A 27 11.25 -8.38 -10.50
N PHE A 28 10.58 -7.44 -11.19
CA PHE A 28 10.59 -6.04 -10.80
C PHE A 28 10.02 -5.92 -9.40
N SER A 29 10.86 -5.52 -8.44
CA SER A 29 10.46 -5.27 -7.06
C SER A 29 10.93 -3.87 -6.72
N GLY A 30 9.99 -2.93 -6.67
CA GLY A 30 10.27 -1.54 -6.36
C GLY A 30 9.06 -0.90 -5.68
N THR A 31 9.32 -0.03 -4.71
CA THR A 31 8.28 0.73 -4.02
C THR A 31 8.17 2.10 -4.65
N VAL A 32 6.97 2.48 -5.08
CA VAL A 32 6.68 3.83 -5.61
C VAL A 32 5.89 4.60 -4.55
N LYS A 33 6.40 5.76 -4.13
CA LYS A 33 5.67 6.67 -3.25
C LYS A 33 4.80 7.60 -4.10
N LEU A 34 3.48 7.53 -3.91
CA LEU A 34 2.54 8.42 -4.57
C LEU A 34 2.41 9.75 -3.80
N ASN A 35 2.10 10.83 -4.53
CA ASN A 35 1.89 12.15 -3.91
C ASN A 35 0.61 12.20 -3.06
N HIS A 36 -0.40 11.41 -3.41
CA HIS A 36 -1.67 11.32 -2.70
C HIS A 36 -1.89 9.89 -2.19
N ILE A 37 -2.52 9.75 -1.02
CA ILE A 37 -2.79 8.46 -0.38
C ILE A 37 -3.97 7.79 -1.10
N PRO A 38 -3.76 6.69 -1.85
CA PRO A 38 -4.82 6.06 -2.65
C PRO A 38 -5.84 5.29 -1.81
N ARG A 39 -5.45 4.86 -0.60
CA ARG A 39 -6.31 4.11 0.33
C ARG A 39 -6.21 4.70 1.74
N PRO A 40 -6.98 5.75 2.06
CA PRO A 40 -6.91 6.42 3.37
C PRO A 40 -7.22 5.51 4.57
N LYS A 41 -7.99 4.44 4.35
CA LYS A 41 -8.40 3.48 5.38
C LYS A 41 -7.61 2.16 5.34
N MET A 42 -6.42 2.16 4.72
CA MET A 42 -5.57 0.97 4.67
C MET A 42 -5.02 0.65 6.06
N LYS A 43 -5.28 -0.57 6.54
CA LYS A 43 -4.67 -1.08 7.77
C LYS A 43 -3.40 -1.84 7.44
N VAL A 44 -2.35 -1.62 8.22
CA VAL A 44 -1.04 -2.29 8.07
C VAL A 44 -0.72 -3.00 9.38
N CYS A 45 -0.29 -4.26 9.29
CA CYS A 45 0.25 -4.98 10.44
C CYS A 45 1.77 -4.77 10.48
N ILE A 46 2.27 -4.30 11.63
CA ILE A 46 3.70 -4.11 11.86
C ILE A 46 4.16 -5.22 12.80
N LEU A 47 5.11 -6.04 12.35
CA LEU A 47 5.80 -7.01 13.19
C LEU A 47 7.08 -6.35 13.68
N GLY A 48 7.22 -6.18 15.00
CA GLY A 48 8.38 -5.53 15.60
C GLY A 48 8.60 -5.99 17.03
N ASP A 49 9.78 -5.71 17.55
CA ASP A 49 10.10 -5.90 18.96
C ASP A 49 9.54 -4.75 19.82
N LYS A 50 9.89 -4.75 21.11
CA LYS A 50 9.43 -3.74 22.06
C LYS A 50 9.79 -2.30 21.65
N GLN A 51 10.97 -2.08 21.07
CA GLN A 51 11.40 -0.73 20.66
C GLN A 51 10.51 -0.20 19.53
N HIS A 52 10.26 -1.04 18.52
CA HIS A 52 9.39 -0.67 17.39
C HIS A 52 7.94 -0.39 17.83
N CYS A 53 7.45 -1.10 18.84
CA CYS A 53 6.14 -0.84 19.43
C CYS A 53 6.07 0.55 20.09
N ASP A 54 7.13 0.95 20.79
CA ASP A 54 7.19 2.25 21.47
C ASP A 54 7.34 3.40 20.46
N GLU A 55 8.12 3.21 19.38
CA GLU A 55 8.18 4.15 18.25
C GLU A 55 6.82 4.26 17.53
N ALA A 56 6.10 3.15 17.33
CA ALA A 56 4.77 3.17 16.71
C ALA A 56 3.74 3.94 17.57
N LYS A 57 3.77 3.76 18.90
CA LYS A 57 2.96 4.56 19.83
C LYS A 57 3.27 6.05 19.73
N GLN A 58 4.54 6.43 19.70
CA GLN A 58 4.95 7.84 19.58
C GLN A 58 4.47 8.48 18.28
N ASN A 59 4.46 7.71 17.19
CA ASN A 59 4.02 8.17 15.88
C ASN A 59 2.50 8.03 15.64
N ASN A 60 1.72 7.64 16.65
CA ASN A 60 0.26 7.37 16.55
C ASN A 60 -0.10 6.37 15.44
N ILE A 61 0.77 5.39 15.18
CA ILE A 61 0.54 4.34 14.20
C ILE A 61 -0.16 3.17 14.91
N GLU A 62 -1.27 2.67 14.36
CA GLU A 62 -1.95 1.46 14.87
C GLU A 62 -1.02 0.25 14.65
N TRP A 63 -0.52 -0.35 15.74
CA TRP A 63 0.27 -1.58 15.72
C TRP A 63 -0.54 -2.69 16.41
N MET A 64 -0.51 -3.91 15.85
CA MET A 64 -1.29 -5.03 16.37
C MET A 64 -0.39 -5.89 17.27
N LEU A 65 -0.66 -5.89 18.57
CA LEU A 65 -0.08 -6.86 19.50
C LEU A 65 -1.20 -7.48 20.32
N ASN A 66 -1.52 -8.73 20.01
CA ASN A 66 -2.25 -9.63 20.89
C ASN A 66 -1.50 -10.96 20.86
N LEU A 67 -0.41 -11.02 21.62
CA LEU A 67 0.12 -12.24 22.22
C LEU A 67 0.26 -11.97 23.72
#